data_AF-A0A7L2ZWH7-F1
#
_entry.id   AF-A0A7L2ZWH7-F1
#
_cell.length_a   1.000
_cell.length_b   1.000
_cell.length_c   1.000
_cell.angle_alpha   90.00
_cell.angle_beta   90.00
_cell.angle_gamma   90.00
#
_symmetry.space_group_name_H-M   'P 1'
#
loop_
_entity.id
_entity.type
_entity.pdbx_description
1 polymer ?
#
loop_
_entity_poly.entity_id
_entity_poly.type
_entity_poly.pdbx_seq_one_letter_code
_entity_poly.pdbx_strand_id
1 'polypeptide(L)'
;QEVLSANDPDNNFFTTAIRPHGIFGPRDPQLVPILIQAARSGKMKFIIGDGKNLVDFTYVENVVHGHILAAEKLHKGSPLCGK
;
A
#
# COMPACT_ATOMS: atom_id res chain seq x y z
N GLN A 1 13.79 -3.52 -8.80
CA GLN A 1 12.78 -4.40 -9.44
C GLN A 1 13.06 -5.88 -9.16
N GLU A 2 13.81 -6.21 -8.12
CA GLU A 2 14.33 -7.58 -7.87
C GLU A 2 13.24 -8.65 -7.78
N VAL A 3 12.11 -8.34 -7.13
CA VAL A 3 10.95 -9.25 -7.02
C VAL A 3 10.40 -9.64 -8.40
N LEU A 4 10.19 -8.66 -9.29
CA LEU A 4 9.60 -8.92 -10.62
C LEU A 4 10.55 -9.66 -11.55
N SER A 5 11.84 -9.37 -11.43
CA SER A 5 12.90 -10.06 -12.17
C SER A 5 13.11 -11.50 -11.73
N ALA A 6 12.66 -11.86 -10.52
CA ALA A 6 12.75 -13.23 -9.99
C ALA A 6 11.63 -14.16 -10.50
N ASN A 7 10.71 -13.68 -11.34
CA ASN A 7 9.66 -14.52 -11.93
C ASN A 7 10.27 -15.62 -12.82
N ASP A 8 10.08 -16.88 -12.45
CA ASP A 8 10.66 -18.05 -13.09
C ASP A 8 9.59 -19.12 -13.41
N PRO A 9 8.97 -19.06 -14.60
CA PRO A 9 7.94 -20.01 -15.01
C PRO A 9 8.44 -21.44 -15.18
N ASP A 10 9.73 -21.63 -15.47
CA ASP A 10 10.32 -22.96 -15.71
C ASP A 10 10.43 -23.74 -14.40
N ASN A 11 10.72 -23.04 -13.30
CA ASN A 11 10.73 -23.59 -11.95
C ASN A 11 9.39 -23.44 -11.19
N ASN A 12 8.30 -23.10 -11.91
CA ASN A 12 6.96 -22.91 -11.34
C ASN A 12 6.93 -21.89 -10.19
N PHE A 13 7.71 -20.80 -10.33
CA PHE A 13 7.84 -19.73 -9.35
C PHE A 13 7.37 -18.41 -9.95
N PHE A 14 6.25 -17.88 -9.46
CA PHE A 14 5.61 -16.68 -10.02
C PHE A 14 5.65 -15.53 -9.03
N THR A 15 5.86 -14.32 -9.52
CA THR A 15 5.97 -13.12 -8.69
C THR A 15 5.11 -11.99 -9.24
N THR A 16 4.57 -11.16 -8.35
CA THR A 16 3.95 -9.87 -8.66
C THR A 16 4.19 -8.88 -7.53
N ALA A 17 4.12 -7.57 -7.79
CA ALA A 17 4.30 -6.54 -6.78
C ALA A 17 3.14 -5.54 -6.74
N ILE A 18 2.53 -5.38 -5.57
CA ILE A 18 1.52 -4.35 -5.30
C ILE A 18 2.19 -3.19 -4.56
N ARG A 19 1.95 -1.95 -5.00
CA ARG A 19 2.58 -0.72 -4.46
C ARG A 19 1.51 0.21 -3.86
N PRO A 20 0.95 -0.12 -2.69
CA PRO A 20 -0.01 0.75 -2.02
C PRO A 20 0.70 1.99 -1.43
N HIS A 21 -0.05 3.06 -1.25
CA HIS A 21 0.40 4.26 -0.56
C HIS A 21 -0.57 4.65 0.57
N GLY A 22 -0.03 5.27 1.63
CA GLY A 22 -0.82 5.82 2.73
C GLY A 22 -1.76 4.81 3.38
N ILE A 23 -1.25 3.65 3.80
CA ILE A 23 -2.11 2.62 4.40
C ILE A 23 -2.57 3.08 5.80
N PHE A 24 -3.88 3.05 6.05
CA PHE A 24 -4.45 3.37 7.36
C PHE A 24 -5.60 2.42 7.72
N GLY A 25 -5.94 2.33 9.01
CA GLY A 25 -7.08 1.54 9.47
C GLY A 25 -6.97 1.13 10.94
N PRO A 26 -7.84 0.22 11.41
CA PRO A 26 -7.80 -0.28 12.78
C PRO A 26 -6.42 -0.80 13.16
N ARG A 27 -5.97 -0.42 14.36
CA ARG A 27 -4.65 -0.76 14.92
C ARG A 27 -3.45 -0.10 14.23
N ASP A 28 -3.66 0.90 13.37
CA ASP A 28 -2.59 1.80 12.93
C ASP A 28 -2.03 2.57 14.14
N PRO A 29 -0.76 2.36 14.53
CA PRO A 29 -0.16 3.05 15.66
C PRO A 29 0.46 4.40 15.26
N GLN A 30 0.57 4.70 13.96
CA GLN A 30 1.39 5.78 13.44
C GLN A 30 0.54 6.90 12.86
N LEU A 31 -0.12 6.70 11.72
CA LEU A 31 -0.66 7.83 10.96
C LEU A 31 -1.79 8.53 11.71
N VAL A 32 -2.90 7.83 11.96
CA VAL A 32 -4.10 8.45 12.54
C VAL A 32 -3.86 8.91 13.99
N PRO A 33 -3.26 8.11 14.89
CA PRO A 33 -3.05 8.54 16.27
C PRO A 33 -2.09 9.72 16.41
N ILE A 34 -0.98 9.73 15.67
CA ILE A 34 0.01 10.82 15.74
C ILE A 34 -0.60 12.11 15.20
N LEU A 35 -1.37 12.04 14.11
CA LEU A 35 -2.05 13.21 13.56
C LEU A 35 -3.03 13.82 14.57
N ILE A 36 -3.85 12.99 15.23
CA ILE A 36 -4.78 13.44 16.27
C ILE A 36 -4.01 14.03 17.47
N GLN A 37 -2.92 13.41 17.90
CA GLN A 37 -2.11 13.91 19.01
C GLN A 37 -1.43 15.25 18.67
N ALA A 38 -0.91 15.41 17.46
CA ALA A 38 -0.31 16.65 16.99
C ALA A 38 -1.35 17.78 16.91
N ALA A 39 -2.57 17.47 16.45
CA ALA A 39 -3.69 18.40 16.45
C ALA A 39 -4.07 18.82 17.88
N ARG A 40 -4.28 17.86 18.78
CA ARG A 40 -4.64 18.09 20.20
C ARG A 40 -3.58 18.88 20.96
N SER A 41 -2.31 18.65 20.69
CA SER A 41 -1.19 19.37 21.31
C SER A 41 -0.94 20.75 20.70
N GLY A 42 -1.78 21.19 19.73
CA GLY A 42 -1.64 22.48 19.08
C GLY A 42 -0.35 22.60 18.27
N LYS A 43 0.22 21.49 17.80
CA LYS A 43 1.40 21.47 16.93
C LYS A 43 1.04 21.65 15.45
N MET A 44 -0.24 21.50 15.10
CA MET A 44 -0.78 21.78 13.75
C MET A 44 -1.33 23.21 13.65
N LYS A 45 -0.55 24.22 14.05
CA LYS A 45 -0.97 25.63 14.04
C LYS A 45 -0.73 26.36 12.73
N PHE A 46 0.01 25.74 11.81
CA PHE A 46 0.37 26.30 10.52
C PHE A 46 0.17 25.24 9.45
N ILE A 47 -0.26 25.68 8.28
CA ILE A 47 -0.35 24.87 7.06
C ILE A 47 0.80 25.30 6.17
N ILE A 48 1.57 24.34 5.68
CA ILE A 48 2.60 24.59 4.67
C ILE A 48 1.93 24.51 3.31
N GLY A 49 2.01 25.57 2.51
CA GLY A 49 1.32 25.67 1.22
C GLY A 49 -0.13 26.18 1.34
N ASP A 50 -0.96 25.88 0.35
CA ASP A 50 -2.34 26.37 0.23
C ASP A 50 -3.39 25.45 0.87
N GLY A 51 -2.97 24.33 1.45
CA GLY A 51 -3.84 23.33 2.08
C GLY A 51 -4.68 22.51 1.10
N LYS A 52 -4.39 22.56 -0.20
CA LYS A 52 -5.10 21.79 -1.24
C LYS A 52 -4.32 20.58 -1.75
N ASN A 53 -3.27 20.19 -1.03
CA ASN A 53 -2.48 19.02 -1.40
C ASN A 53 -3.37 17.77 -1.39
N LEU A 54 -3.35 17.05 -2.50
CA LEU A 54 -3.99 15.75 -2.59
C LEU A 54 -2.95 14.69 -2.21
N VAL A 55 -3.33 13.85 -1.25
CA VAL A 55 -2.57 12.69 -0.83
C VAL A 55 -3.50 11.49 -0.85
N ASP A 56 -3.03 10.41 -1.45
CA ASP A 56 -3.74 9.15 -1.55
C ASP A 56 -3.54 8.33 -0.27
N PHE A 57 -4.65 8.01 0.39
CA PHE A 57 -4.69 7.09 1.52
C PHE A 57 -5.54 5.88 1.14
N THR A 58 -5.04 4.69 1.45
CA THR A 58 -5.74 3.44 1.16
C THR A 58 -6.08 2.71 2.45
N TYR A 59 -7.33 2.29 2.60
CA TYR A 59 -7.75 1.53 3.77
C TYR A 59 -7.10 0.13 3.79
N VAL A 60 -6.63 -0.31 4.95
CA VAL A 60 -5.86 -1.56 5.12
C VAL A 60 -6.59 -2.79 4.57
N GLU A 61 -7.90 -2.90 4.76
CA GLU A 61 -8.64 -4.07 4.25
C GLU A 61 -8.68 -4.10 2.72
N ASN A 62 -8.73 -2.95 2.05
CA ASN A 62 -8.67 -2.90 0.59
C ASN A 62 -7.30 -3.33 0.06
N VAL A 63 -6.22 -2.91 0.74
CA VAL A 63 -4.86 -3.34 0.39
C VAL A 63 -4.72 -4.84 0.54
N VAL A 64 -5.18 -5.39 1.67
CA VAL A 64 -5.16 -6.83 1.93
C VAL A 64 -5.99 -7.59 0.89
N HIS A 65 -7.19 -7.09 0.59
CA HIS A 65 -8.06 -7.69 -0.42
C HIS A 65 -7.38 -7.74 -1.80
N GLY A 66 -6.68 -6.67 -2.21
CA GLY A 66 -5.89 -6.65 -3.44
C GLY A 66 -4.77 -7.71 -3.45
N HIS A 67 -4.08 -7.92 -2.33
CA HIS A 67 -3.05 -8.96 -2.23
C HIS A 67 -3.64 -10.38 -2.35
N ILE A 68 -4.79 -10.63 -1.72
CA ILE A 68 -5.48 -11.92 -1.82
C ILE A 68 -5.89 -12.18 -3.27
N LEU A 69 -6.53 -11.21 -3.93
CA LEU A 69 -6.92 -11.35 -5.34
C LEU A 69 -5.72 -11.56 -6.27
N ALA A 70 -4.61 -10.86 -6.02
CA ALA A 70 -3.39 -11.08 -6.80
C ALA A 70 -2.85 -12.49 -6.63
N ALA A 71 -2.79 -13.00 -5.39
CA ALA A 71 -2.35 -14.36 -5.11
C ALA A 71 -3.26 -15.42 -5.76
N GLU A 72 -4.59 -15.26 -5.67
CA GLU A 72 -5.56 -16.16 -6.30
C GLU A 72 -5.44 -16.20 -7.83
N LYS A 73 -5.01 -15.10 -8.45
CA LYS A 73 -4.83 -14.98 -9.90
C LYS A 73 -3.38 -15.19 -10.35
N LEU A 74 -2.44 -15.42 -9.44
CA LEU A 74 -1.03 -15.64 -9.76
C LEU A 74 -0.78 -17.13 -9.99
N HIS A 75 -0.90 -17.53 -11.25
CA HIS A 75 -0.67 -18.90 -11.70
C HIS A 75 0.08 -18.91 -13.03
N LYS A 76 0.48 -20.10 -13.49
CA LYS A 76 1.14 -20.27 -14.79
C LYS A 76 0.31 -19.64 -15.92
N GLY A 77 0.94 -18.78 -16.71
CA GLY A 77 0.29 -18.06 -17.82
C GLY A 77 -0.56 -16.86 -17.40
N SER A 78 -0.60 -16.49 -16.12
CA SER A 78 -1.30 -15.30 -15.66
C SER A 78 -0.67 -14.02 -16.23
N PRO A 79 -1.46 -13.01 -16.62
CA PRO A 79 -0.93 -11.71 -17.05
C PRO A 79 -0.22 -10.94 -15.93
N LEU A 80 -0.35 -11.39 -14.67
CA LEU A 80 0.26 -10.79 -13.49
C LEU A 80 1.73 -11.21 -13.28
N CYS A 81 2.18 -12.28 -13.93
CA CYS A 81 3.53 -12.80 -13.73
C CYS A 81 4.59 -11.77 -14.15
N GLY A 82 5.50 -11.45 -13.22
CA GLY A 82 6.57 -10.46 -13.42
C GLY A 82 6.07 -9.01 -13.49
N LYS A 83 4.89 -8.72 -12.95
CA LYS A 83 4.27 -7.37 -12.94
C LYS A 83 4.23 -6.73 -11.57
#